data_AF-A0A975VCU5-F1
#
_entry.id   AF-A0A975VCU5-F1
#
_cell.length_a   1.000
_cell.length_b   1.000
_cell.length_c   1.000
_cell.angle_alpha   90.00
_cell.angle_beta   90.00
_cell.angle_gamma   90.00
#
_symmetry.space_group_name_H-M   'P 1'
#
loop_
_entity.id
_entity.type
_entity.pdbx_description
1 polymer ?
#
loop_
_entity_poly.entity_id
_entity_poly.type
_entity_poly.pdbx_seq_one_letter_code
_entity_poly.pdbx_strand_id
1 'polypeptide(L)'
;MVEARWAEFVRSVSWRLAPPVVVNQPHARTPDLRADDLPSWDLGVNFALPDPGEEPPNWFSDVERIAAFAGTLYAQIQRPIIFGVWDAKRRISEDLFDVDSPEPNIDELRAVLGMGDAR
;
A
#
# COMPACT_ATOMS: atom_id res chain seq x y z
N MET A 1 -9.37 -6.73 14.40
CA MET A 1 -7.91 -6.70 14.19
C MET A 1 -7.66 -6.32 12.74
N VAL A 2 -6.76 -5.36 12.46
CA VAL A 2 -6.57 -4.77 11.11
C VAL A 2 -6.12 -5.81 10.08
N GLU A 3 -5.24 -6.74 10.44
CA GLU A 3 -4.82 -7.86 9.57
C GLU A 3 -6.00 -8.68 9.04
N ALA A 4 -6.93 -9.09 9.92
CA ALA A 4 -8.08 -9.88 9.52
C ALA A 4 -8.98 -9.14 8.52
N ARG A 5 -9.05 -7.81 8.63
CA ARG A 5 -9.81 -6.94 7.71
C ARG A 5 -9.13 -6.89 6.34
N TRP A 6 -7.81 -6.74 6.30
CA TRP A 6 -7.03 -6.87 5.05
C TRP A 6 -7.21 -8.24 4.40
N ALA A 7 -7.12 -9.32 5.18
CA ALA A 7 -7.30 -10.68 4.67
C ALA A 7 -8.71 -10.95 4.14
N GLU A 8 -9.74 -10.42 4.80
CA GLU A 8 -11.12 -10.48 4.31
C GLU A 8 -11.26 -9.71 3.00
N PHE A 9 -10.78 -8.47 2.95
CA PHE A 9 -10.81 -7.64 1.75
C PHE A 9 -10.11 -8.30 0.56
N VAL A 10 -8.88 -8.76 0.75
CA VAL A 10 -8.08 -9.44 -0.31
C VAL A 10 -8.82 -10.65 -0.88
N ARG A 11 -9.54 -11.42 -0.06
CA ARG A 11 -10.32 -12.59 -0.51
C ARG A 11 -11.66 -12.22 -1.16
N SER A 12 -12.20 -11.05 -0.86
CA SER A 12 -13.52 -10.60 -1.35
C SER A 12 -13.48 -10.01 -2.77
N VAL A 13 -12.29 -9.63 -3.25
CA VAL A 13 -12.10 -8.93 -4.51
C VAL A 13 -11.58 -9.87 -5.59
N SER A 14 -12.11 -9.74 -6.80
CA SER A 14 -11.51 -10.32 -8.01
C SER A 14 -10.46 -9.35 -8.57
N TRP A 15 -9.19 -9.72 -8.39
CA TRP A 15 -8.02 -8.96 -8.82
C TRP A 15 -7.77 -9.14 -10.33
N ARG A 16 -7.38 -8.05 -11.00
CA ARG A 16 -6.98 -8.07 -12.41
C ARG A 16 -5.53 -8.51 -12.57
N LEU A 17 -4.67 -8.06 -11.66
CA LEU A 17 -3.29 -8.54 -11.54
C LEU A 17 -3.25 -9.76 -10.60
N ALA A 18 -2.14 -9.91 -9.87
CA ALA A 18 -2.05 -10.88 -8.78
C ALA A 18 -2.76 -10.37 -7.52
N PRO A 19 -3.40 -11.27 -6.73
CA PRO A 19 -3.92 -10.91 -5.42
C PRO A 19 -2.82 -10.32 -4.52
N PRO A 20 -3.10 -9.23 -3.78
CA PRO A 20 -2.17 -8.70 -2.78
C PRO A 20 -1.88 -9.73 -1.69
N VAL A 21 -0.68 -9.65 -1.11
CA VAL A 21 -0.26 -10.48 0.02
C VAL A 21 -0.40 -9.66 1.30
N VAL A 22 -1.17 -10.15 2.27
CA VAL A 22 -1.26 -9.51 3.59
C VAL A 22 0.07 -9.66 4.32
N VAL A 23 0.54 -8.55 4.89
CA VAL A 23 1.77 -8.48 5.68
C VAL A 23 1.42 -8.12 7.11
N ASN A 24 2.00 -8.84 8.07
CA ASN A 24 1.91 -8.57 9.49
C ASN A 24 3.20 -9.06 10.17
N GLN A 25 4.27 -8.27 10.08
CA GLN A 25 5.59 -8.68 10.56
C GLN A 25 6.28 -7.59 11.40
N PRO A 26 6.79 -7.91 12.60
CA PRO A 26 7.70 -7.02 13.30
C PRO A 26 9.07 -7.00 12.62
N HIS A 27 9.71 -5.84 12.62
CA HIS A 27 11.10 -5.71 12.21
C HIS A 27 12.05 -6.11 13.34
N ALA A 28 13.25 -6.55 12.96
CA ALA A 28 14.34 -6.71 13.90
C ALA A 28 14.68 -5.34 14.52
N ARG A 29 14.93 -5.32 15.83
CA ARG A 29 15.35 -4.10 16.51
C ARG A 29 16.70 -3.65 15.98
N THR A 30 16.78 -2.39 15.59
CA THR A 30 18.02 -1.76 15.14
C THR A 30 18.73 -1.07 16.32
N PRO A 31 20.07 -0.90 16.28
CA PRO A 31 20.85 -0.35 17.41
C PRO A 31 20.48 1.09 17.82
N ASP A 32 19.77 1.82 16.96
CA ASP A 32 19.25 3.17 17.19
C ASP A 32 17.98 3.21 18.07
N LEU A 33 17.29 2.08 18.26
CA LEU A 33 16.11 1.99 19.13
C LEU A 33 16.50 1.85 20.61
N ARG A 34 15.99 2.74 21.45
CA ARG A 34 16.11 2.65 22.92
C ARG A 34 15.31 1.48 23.46
N ALA A 35 15.64 1.00 24.66
CA ALA A 35 15.00 -0.17 25.28
C ALA A 35 13.46 -0.06 25.36
N ASP A 36 12.93 1.14 25.56
CA ASP A 36 11.49 1.39 25.69
C ASP A 36 10.79 1.68 24.35
N ASP A 37 11.56 1.81 23.25
CA ASP A 37 10.98 2.04 21.93
C ASP A 37 10.28 0.77 21.44
N LEU A 38 9.10 0.93 20.86
CA LEU A 38 8.39 -0.16 20.21
C LEU A 38 9.13 -0.58 18.92
N PRO A 39 9.15 -1.88 18.57
CA PRO A 39 9.72 -2.31 17.31
C PRO A 39 8.91 -1.74 16.13
N SER A 40 9.60 -1.40 15.05
CA SER A 40 8.95 -1.11 13.77
C SER A 40 8.16 -2.33 13.30
N TRP A 41 7.07 -2.11 12.58
CA TRP A 41 6.12 -3.16 12.22
C TRP A 41 5.51 -2.87 10.85
N ASP A 42 5.54 -3.87 9.96
CA ASP A 42 4.79 -3.80 8.70
C ASP A 42 3.43 -4.46 8.90
N LEU A 43 2.36 -3.68 8.72
CA LEU A 43 0.99 -4.19 8.72
C LEU A 43 0.22 -3.59 7.55
N GLY A 44 -0.18 -4.43 6.61
CA GLY A 44 -0.84 -3.96 5.38
C GLY A 44 -0.94 -5.05 4.32
N VAL A 45 -0.78 -4.64 3.07
CA VAL A 45 -0.75 -5.53 1.90
C VAL A 45 0.38 -5.14 0.95
N ASN A 46 1.05 -6.13 0.38
CA ASN A 46 1.96 -5.96 -0.75
C ASN A 46 1.23 -6.32 -2.04
N PHE A 47 1.32 -5.45 -3.04
CA PHE A 47 0.70 -5.65 -4.35
C PHE A 47 1.76 -5.49 -5.44
N ALA A 48 1.72 -6.36 -6.45
CA ALA A 48 2.65 -6.30 -7.57
C ALA A 48 2.14 -5.32 -8.63
N LEU A 49 2.96 -4.34 -8.97
CA LEU A 49 2.72 -3.44 -10.09
C LEU A 49 3.21 -4.09 -11.39
N PRO A 50 2.55 -3.83 -12.53
CA PRO A 50 3.05 -4.22 -13.83
C PRO A 50 4.33 -3.45 -14.17
N ASP A 51 5.17 -4.04 -15.03
CA ASP A 51 6.35 -3.34 -15.55
C ASP A 51 5.92 -2.15 -16.44
N PRO A 52 6.63 -1.00 -16.38
CA PRO A 52 6.29 0.16 -17.21
C PRO A 52 6.27 -0.17 -18.71
N GLY A 53 5.15 0.13 -19.37
CA GLY A 53 4.90 -0.19 -20.78
C GLY A 53 4.30 -1.58 -21.05
N GLU A 54 4.17 -2.43 -20.02
CA GLU A 54 3.51 -3.73 -20.09
C GLU A 54 2.19 -3.77 -19.31
N GLU A 55 1.63 -2.60 -18.99
CA GLU A 55 0.47 -2.53 -18.13
C GLU A 55 -0.81 -2.99 -18.83
N PRO A 56 -1.56 -3.96 -18.27
CA PRO A 56 -2.80 -4.40 -18.90
C PRO A 56 -3.88 -3.33 -18.78
N PRO A 57 -4.87 -3.30 -19.69
CA PRO A 57 -5.96 -2.35 -19.62
C PRO A 57 -6.65 -2.35 -18.25
N ASN A 58 -6.84 -1.15 -17.69
CA ASN A 58 -7.49 -0.92 -16.38
C ASN A 58 -6.78 -1.55 -15.17
N TRP A 59 -5.47 -1.86 -15.24
CA TRP A 59 -4.70 -2.40 -14.11
C TRP A 59 -4.82 -1.54 -12.84
N PHE A 60 -4.87 -0.22 -13.00
CA PHE A 60 -4.91 0.74 -11.89
C PHE A 60 -6.16 0.58 -11.01
N SER A 61 -7.24 -0.01 -11.54
CA SER A 61 -8.45 -0.26 -10.74
C SER A 61 -8.21 -1.15 -9.52
N ASP A 62 -7.18 -2.00 -9.52
CA ASP A 62 -6.79 -2.76 -8.33
C ASP A 62 -6.15 -1.85 -7.26
N VAL A 63 -5.32 -0.88 -7.67
CA VAL A 63 -4.71 0.11 -6.78
C VAL A 63 -5.80 1.00 -6.14
N GLU A 64 -6.77 1.45 -6.93
CA GLU A 64 -7.91 2.24 -6.45
C GLU A 64 -8.72 1.51 -5.38
N ARG A 65 -8.95 0.21 -5.56
CA ARG A 65 -9.66 -0.62 -4.59
C ARG A 65 -8.90 -0.71 -3.26
N ILE A 66 -7.57 -0.88 -3.31
CA ILE A 66 -6.73 -0.92 -2.11
C ILE A 66 -6.78 0.44 -1.41
N ALA A 67 -6.64 1.55 -2.14
CA ALA A 67 -6.72 2.90 -1.59
C ALA A 67 -8.08 3.17 -0.93
N ALA A 68 -9.18 2.87 -1.60
CA ALA A 68 -10.52 3.04 -1.05
C ALA A 68 -10.74 2.20 0.23
N PHE A 69 -10.23 0.97 0.28
CA PHE A 69 -10.28 0.16 1.48
C PHE A 69 -9.39 0.70 2.60
N ALA A 70 -8.20 1.23 2.27
CA ALA A 70 -7.36 1.93 3.23
C ALA A 70 -8.08 3.14 3.84
N GLY A 71 -8.82 3.94 3.06
CA GLY A 71 -9.63 5.04 3.59
C GLY A 71 -10.71 4.56 4.57
N THR A 72 -11.33 3.42 4.27
CA THR A 72 -12.30 2.75 5.17
C THR A 72 -11.64 2.32 6.48
N LEU A 73 -10.41 1.81 6.44
CA LEU A 73 -9.64 1.45 7.62
C LEU A 73 -9.23 2.69 8.41
N TYR A 74 -8.72 3.73 7.75
CA TYR A 74 -8.37 5.00 8.35
C TYR A 74 -9.53 5.55 9.17
N ALA A 75 -10.73 5.60 8.60
CA ALA A 75 -11.93 6.07 9.29
C ALA A 75 -12.19 5.32 10.63
N GLN A 76 -11.80 4.06 10.72
CA GLN A 76 -12.01 3.21 11.90
C GLN A 76 -10.89 3.31 12.93
N ILE A 77 -9.63 3.39 12.49
CA ILE A 77 -8.46 3.33 13.38
C ILE A 77 -7.82 4.70 13.64
N GLN A 78 -8.17 5.72 12.84
CA GLN A 78 -7.65 7.09 12.91
C GLN A 78 -6.11 7.13 12.89
N ARG A 79 -5.51 6.29 12.02
CA ARG A 79 -4.07 6.22 11.79
C ARG A 79 -3.81 6.20 10.29
N PRO A 80 -2.88 7.03 9.78
CA PRO A 80 -2.49 7.02 8.38
C PRO A 80 -2.02 5.64 7.92
N ILE A 81 -2.35 5.31 6.68
CA ILE A 81 -1.87 4.09 5.99
C ILE A 81 -0.98 4.56 4.84
N ILE A 82 0.26 4.06 4.79
CA ILE A 82 1.26 4.48 3.80
C ILE A 82 1.26 3.51 2.62
N PHE A 83 1.28 4.06 1.42
CA PHE A 83 1.54 3.38 0.17
C PHE A 83 3.00 3.64 -0.20
N GLY A 84 3.80 2.58 -0.18
CA GLY A 84 5.18 2.61 -0.63
C GLY A 84 5.39 1.77 -1.89
N VAL A 85 6.47 2.04 -2.60
CA VAL A 85 6.95 1.21 -3.71
C VAL A 85 8.33 0.68 -3.39
N TRP A 86 8.54 -0.60 -3.68
CA TRP A 86 9.84 -1.24 -3.65
C TRP A 86 10.50 -1.17 -5.02
N ASP A 87 11.60 -0.43 -5.13
CA ASP A 87 12.48 -0.47 -6.31
C ASP A 87 13.53 -1.58 -6.10
N ALA A 88 13.36 -2.71 -6.77
CA ALA A 88 14.28 -3.84 -6.69
C ALA A 88 15.68 -3.54 -7.24
N LYS A 89 15.80 -2.63 -8.22
CA LYS A 89 17.09 -2.25 -8.84
C LYS A 89 17.91 -1.40 -7.87
N ARG A 90 17.27 -0.46 -7.19
CA ARG A 90 17.92 0.42 -6.19
C ARG A 90 17.96 -0.21 -4.79
N ARG A 91 17.16 -1.25 -4.54
CA ARG A 91 16.94 -1.88 -3.23
C ARG A 91 16.46 -0.88 -2.18
N ILE A 92 15.56 0.00 -2.58
CA ILE A 92 14.97 1.02 -1.70
C ILE A 92 13.46 0.87 -1.66
N SER A 93 12.90 1.15 -0.50
CA SER A 93 11.48 1.40 -0.32
C SER A 93 11.30 2.91 -0.25
N GLU A 94 10.40 3.45 -1.07
CA GLU A 94 10.02 4.86 -1.02
C GLU A 94 8.54 4.96 -0.65
N ASP A 95 8.23 5.81 0.32
CA ASP A 95 6.86 6.17 0.66
C ASP A 95 6.37 7.18 -0.38
N LEU A 96 5.28 6.83 -1.08
CA LEU A 96 4.80 7.63 -2.22
C LEU A 96 3.51 8.39 -1.92
N PHE A 97 2.66 7.83 -1.07
CA PHE A 97 1.33 8.36 -0.83
C PHE A 97 0.80 7.91 0.54
N ASP A 98 0.13 8.80 1.24
CA ASP A 98 -0.50 8.51 2.52
C ASP A 98 -2.03 8.60 2.42
N VAL A 99 -2.70 7.65 3.06
CA VAL A 99 -4.14 7.67 3.27
C VAL A 99 -4.40 8.15 4.69
N ASP A 100 -4.57 9.46 4.81
CA ASP A 100 -4.83 10.17 6.06
C ASP A 100 -6.28 10.69 6.16
N SER A 101 -7.15 10.24 5.26
CA SER A 101 -8.57 10.57 5.24
C SER A 101 -9.43 9.39 4.76
N PRO A 102 -10.75 9.40 5.03
CA PRO A 102 -11.67 8.38 4.50
C PRO A 102 -11.81 8.40 2.96
N GLU A 103 -11.43 9.51 2.32
CA GLU A 103 -11.53 9.73 0.88
C GLU A 103 -10.13 9.95 0.30
N PRO A 104 -9.38 8.88 -0.01
CA PRO A 104 -8.03 9.00 -0.55
C PRO A 104 -8.01 9.79 -1.86
N ASN A 105 -7.03 10.67 -2.03
CA ASN A 105 -6.81 11.43 -3.25
C ASN A 105 -6.28 10.54 -4.39
N ILE A 106 -7.20 9.95 -5.17
CA ILE A 106 -6.86 9.02 -6.25
C ILE A 106 -6.08 9.69 -7.39
N ASP A 107 -6.34 10.98 -7.68
CA ASP A 107 -5.64 11.69 -8.75
C ASP A 107 -4.18 11.95 -8.38
N GLU A 108 -3.90 12.25 -7.11
CA GLU A 108 -2.54 12.32 -6.59
C GLU A 108 -1.85 10.95 -6.64
N LEU A 109 -2.54 9.89 -6.21
CA LEU A 109 -2.01 8.51 -6.28
C LEU A 109 -1.63 8.11 -7.72
N ARG A 110 -2.44 8.48 -8.71
CA ARG A 110 -2.11 8.29 -10.14
C ARG A 110 -0.86 9.06 -10.53
N ALA A 111 -0.75 10.32 -10.12
CA ALA A 111 0.38 11.17 -10.45
C ALA A 111 1.70 10.64 -9.88
N VAL A 112 1.72 10.20 -8.60
CA VAL A 112 2.94 9.64 -7.99
C VAL A 112 3.34 8.29 -8.58
N LEU A 113 2.39 7.50 -9.08
CA LEU A 113 2.67 6.27 -9.83
C LEU A 113 3.02 6.52 -11.30
N GLY A 114 3.18 7.79 -11.71
CA GLY A 114 3.59 8.15 -13.06
C GLY A 114 2.50 8.00 -14.12
N MET A 115 1.23 7.85 -13.73
CA MET A 115 0.10 7.71 -14.65
C MET A 115 -0.47 9.05 -15.16
N GLY A 116 0.32 10.13 -15.09
CA GLY A 116 -0.04 11.42 -15.69
C GLY A 116 0.24 11.44 -17.20
N ASP A 117 -0.44 12.34 -17.92
CA ASP A 117 -0.19 12.54 -19.35
C ASP A 117 1.32 12.71 -19.62
N ALA A 118 1.83 11.87 -20.52
CA ALA A 118 3.14 12.06 -21.12
C ALA A 118 3.21 13.51 -21.62
N ARG A 119 4.11 14.30 -21.03
CA ARG A 119 4.49 15.60 -21.60
C ARG A 119 5.32 15.39 -22.86
#